data_AF-R6AIP1-F1
#
_entry.id   AF-R6AIP1-F1
#
_cell.length_a   1.000
_cell.length_b   1.000
_cell.length_c   1.000
_cell.angle_alpha   90.00
_cell.angle_beta   90.00
_cell.angle_gamma   90.00
#
_symmetry.space_group_name_H-M   'P 1'
#
loop_
_entity.id
_entity.type
_entity.pdbx_description
1 polymer ?
#
loop_
_entity_poly.entity_id
_entity_poly.type
_entity_poly.pdbx_seq_one_letter_code
_entity_poly.pdbx_strand_id
1 'polypeptide(L)'
;MILPKNQIKQFAQMKEAFQNAENSSDNEKQKNVSEEPVGAEILRKIDAQRQMLQKRNWNDEAGFFRACIAADAETVHASGGIGTLSEKKMHSVIKYFIEPDASKHESRVGNSIVDVKNESGVFEVQTASFNVLRKKLPSLLISNCVTVVHPIPFEKHIVKLNAVTGEIGKRRKSPKRGSFFDAFFELYKLAEIIEHNNLNILLLLVDTDEYRLENAPIKKRGRRRRSTTERFERIPIALRGSILICGQQDWQMLLPTSLQTEFTSAELAAEAQIPRKTAQTALRVLSRVGAVHLTGKRGRMNLYGSKPVQMSE
;
A
#
# COMPACT_ATOMS: atom_id res chain seq x y z
N MET A 1 -11.06 -14.77 -11.22
CA MET A 1 -12.44 -14.84 -10.70
C MET A 1 -12.76 -13.51 -10.09
N ILE A 2 -13.59 -12.73 -10.78
CA ILE A 2 -14.19 -11.50 -10.27
C ILE A 2 -15.18 -11.96 -9.19
N LEU A 3 -15.10 -11.42 -7.97
CA LEU A 3 -16.12 -11.70 -6.95
C LEU A 3 -17.48 -11.23 -7.49
N PRO A 4 -18.52 -12.09 -7.54
CA PRO A 4 -19.78 -11.74 -8.16
C PRO A 4 -20.43 -10.57 -7.42
N LYS A 5 -20.88 -9.55 -8.17
CA LYS A 5 -21.53 -8.31 -7.68
C LYS A 5 -22.65 -8.55 -6.66
N ASN A 6 -23.22 -9.76 -6.63
CA ASN A 6 -24.26 -10.16 -5.67
C ASN A 6 -23.76 -10.29 -4.23
N GLN A 7 -22.50 -10.66 -3.98
CA GLN A 7 -22.00 -10.74 -2.60
C GLN A 7 -21.78 -9.34 -1.99
N ILE A 8 -21.26 -8.39 -2.76
CA ILE A 8 -21.08 -6.99 -2.31
C ILE A 8 -22.44 -6.35 -1.95
N LYS A 9 -23.49 -6.65 -2.73
CA LYS A 9 -24.86 -6.20 -2.42
C LYS A 9 -25.44 -6.89 -1.19
N GLN A 10 -25.23 -8.19 -1.00
CA GLN A 10 -25.67 -8.90 0.20
C GLN A 10 -25.02 -8.35 1.49
N PHE A 11 -23.74 -7.98 1.44
CA PHE A 11 -23.06 -7.38 2.59
C PHE A 11 -23.55 -5.96 2.90
N ALA A 12 -23.87 -5.15 1.88
CA ALA A 12 -24.47 -3.83 2.08
C ALA A 12 -25.90 -3.92 2.67
N GLN A 13 -26.71 -4.88 2.18
CA GLN A 13 -28.06 -5.12 2.68
C GLN A 13 -28.09 -5.67 4.11
N MET A 14 -27.11 -6.51 4.50
CA MET A 14 -26.95 -6.92 5.89
C MET A 14 -26.67 -5.70 6.78
N LYS A 15 -25.79 -4.80 6.37
CA LYS A 15 -25.43 -3.60 7.15
C LYS A 15 -26.62 -2.67 7.38
N GLU A 16 -27.43 -2.44 6.34
CA GLU A 16 -28.67 -1.64 6.44
C GLU A 16 -29.73 -2.31 7.33
N ALA A 17 -29.88 -3.64 7.24
CA ALA A 17 -30.82 -4.38 8.09
C ALA A 17 -30.46 -4.29 9.59
N PHE A 18 -29.16 -4.28 9.93
CA PHE A 18 -28.71 -4.14 11.32
C PHE A 18 -28.86 -2.71 11.85
N GLN A 19 -28.60 -1.68 11.03
CA GLN A 19 -28.83 -0.28 11.42
C GLN A 19 -30.32 0.06 11.59
N ASN A 20 -31.20 -0.60 10.83
CA ASN A 20 -32.64 -0.45 11.00
C ASN A 20 -33.17 -1.18 12.26
N ALA A 21 -32.51 -2.26 12.69
CA ALA A 21 -32.87 -2.98 13.91
C ALA A 21 -32.51 -2.20 15.19
N GLU A 22 -31.40 -1.46 15.19
CA GLU A 22 -30.99 -0.61 16.32
C GLU A 22 -31.99 0.55 16.56
N ASN A 23 -32.57 1.12 15.49
CA ASN A 23 -33.55 2.21 15.57
C ASN A 23 -34.97 1.77 16.00
N SER A 24 -35.23 0.46 16.09
CA SER A 24 -36.56 -0.09 16.44
C SER A 24 -36.65 -0.55 17.90
N SER A 25 -35.60 -0.38 18.71
CA SER A 25 -35.51 -0.97 20.05
C SER A 25 -35.72 0.04 21.21
N ASP A 26 -36.69 0.94 21.05
CA ASP A 26 -37.27 1.72 22.16
C ASP A 26 -38.65 1.14 22.53
N ASN A 27 -38.71 -0.14 22.90
CA ASN A 27 -39.69 -0.69 23.84
C ASN A 27 -39.45 -2.18 24.06
N GLU A 28 -38.79 -2.51 25.18
CA GLU A 28 -39.09 -3.61 26.09
C GLU A 28 -37.81 -4.03 26.84
N LYS A 29 -37.62 -3.43 28.03
CA LYS A 29 -36.70 -3.96 29.02
C LYS A 29 -37.37 -5.15 29.70
N GLN A 30 -36.80 -6.36 29.58
CA GLN A 30 -36.39 -7.16 30.75
C GLN A 30 -35.69 -8.48 30.39
N LYS A 31 -34.55 -8.69 31.07
CA LYS A 31 -33.88 -9.95 31.41
C LYS A 31 -33.69 -10.98 30.27
N ASN A 32 -32.52 -10.93 29.66
CA ASN A 32 -31.70 -12.11 29.40
C ASN A 32 -30.22 -11.70 29.46
N VAL A 33 -29.38 -12.59 29.98
CA VAL A 33 -27.92 -12.42 29.98
C VAL A 33 -27.51 -12.23 28.51
N SER A 34 -27.15 -10.99 28.15
CA SER A 34 -26.98 -10.56 26.78
C SER A 34 -25.69 -11.12 26.21
N GLU A 35 -25.76 -12.28 25.56
CA GLU A 35 -24.76 -12.64 24.55
C GLU A 35 -24.79 -11.55 23.48
N GLU A 36 -23.73 -10.74 23.40
CA GLU A 36 -23.62 -9.77 22.33
C GLU A 36 -23.61 -10.51 20.98
N PRO A 37 -24.33 -9.99 19.96
CA PRO A 37 -24.27 -10.59 18.64
C PRO A 37 -22.80 -10.61 18.19
N VAL A 38 -22.32 -11.78 17.75
CA VAL A 38 -20.92 -11.99 17.28
C VAL A 38 -20.43 -10.89 16.32
N GLY A 39 -21.35 -10.28 15.54
CA GLY A 39 -21.06 -9.14 14.68
C GLY A 39 -20.63 -7.86 15.42
N ALA A 40 -21.25 -7.54 16.56
CA ALA A 40 -20.93 -6.35 17.36
C ALA A 40 -19.52 -6.42 17.97
N GLU A 41 -19.13 -7.60 18.46
CA GLU A 41 -17.78 -7.83 18.99
C GLU A 41 -16.71 -7.65 17.89
N ILE A 42 -16.95 -8.21 16.70
CA ILE A 42 -16.05 -8.07 15.55
C ILE A 42 -15.88 -6.60 15.16
N LEU A 43 -16.98 -5.83 15.10
CA LEU A 43 -16.93 -4.41 14.77
C LEU A 43 -16.11 -3.62 15.80
N ARG A 44 -16.37 -3.81 17.10
CA ARG A 44 -15.58 -3.15 18.16
C ARG A 44 -14.10 -3.49 18.10
N LYS A 45 -13.77 -4.75 17.82
CA LYS A 45 -12.38 -5.19 17.63
C LYS A 45 -11.73 -4.48 16.45
N ILE A 46 -12.42 -4.37 15.32
CA ILE A 46 -11.91 -3.68 14.12
C ILE A 46 -11.71 -2.19 14.40
N ASP A 47 -12.64 -1.56 15.10
CA ASP A 47 -12.53 -0.14 15.46
C ASP A 47 -11.38 0.11 16.44
N ALA A 48 -11.19 -0.75 17.45
CA ALA A 48 -10.04 -0.68 18.35
C ALA A 48 -8.71 -0.84 17.58
N GLN A 49 -8.63 -1.79 16.64
CA GLN A 49 -7.47 -1.96 15.76
C GLN A 49 -7.19 -0.69 14.94
N ARG A 50 -8.24 -0.10 14.34
CA ARG A 50 -8.11 1.14 13.55
C ARG A 50 -7.64 2.31 14.41
N GLN A 51 -8.11 2.44 15.64
CA GLN A 51 -7.64 3.48 16.56
C GLN A 51 -6.15 3.31 16.90
N MET A 52 -5.69 2.09 17.17
CA MET A 52 -4.26 1.82 17.41
C MET A 52 -3.43 2.11 16.16
N LEU A 53 -3.94 1.77 14.97
CA LEU A 53 -3.28 2.05 13.69
C LEU A 53 -3.06 3.56 13.46
N GLN A 54 -4.08 4.37 13.74
CA GLN A 54 -4.07 5.82 13.52
C GLN A 54 -3.24 6.59 14.55
N LYS A 55 -3.15 6.09 15.79
CA LYS A 55 -2.34 6.71 16.85
C LYS A 55 -0.83 6.60 16.61
N ARG A 56 -0.40 5.64 15.78
CA ARG A 56 1.01 5.39 15.54
C ARG A 56 1.64 6.49 14.68
N ASN A 57 2.80 6.98 15.11
CA ASN A 57 3.64 7.85 14.29
C ASN A 57 4.37 7.04 13.21
N TRP A 58 3.84 7.06 11.97
CA TRP A 58 4.45 6.39 10.83
C TRP A 58 5.62 7.14 10.19
N ASN A 59 5.96 8.35 10.70
CA ASN A 59 7.15 9.11 10.32
C ASN A 59 8.31 8.93 11.32
N ASP A 60 8.30 7.88 12.15
CA ASP A 60 9.38 7.59 13.10
C ASP A 60 10.67 7.12 12.39
N GLU A 61 11.50 8.07 11.95
CA GLU A 61 12.78 7.80 11.30
C GLU A 61 13.73 6.99 12.21
N ALA A 62 13.73 7.26 13.52
CA ALA A 62 14.57 6.55 14.47
C ALA A 62 14.11 5.09 14.64
N GLY A 63 12.79 4.86 14.69
CA GLY A 63 12.20 3.52 14.69
C GLY A 63 12.48 2.76 13.41
N PHE A 64 12.43 3.43 12.27
CA PHE A 64 12.81 2.83 10.99
C PHE A 64 14.29 2.42 10.99
N PHE A 65 15.18 3.26 11.50
CA PHE A 65 16.61 2.93 11.61
C PHE A 65 16.85 1.72 12.53
N ARG A 66 16.15 1.63 13.67
CA ARG A 66 16.19 0.43 14.54
C ARG A 66 15.71 -0.82 13.82
N ALA A 67 14.66 -0.69 12.99
CA ALA A 67 14.15 -1.80 12.18
C ALA A 67 15.15 -2.27 11.12
N CYS A 68 15.93 -1.36 10.50
CA CYS A 68 17.03 -1.73 9.62
C CYS A 68 18.05 -2.63 10.35
N ILE A 69 18.47 -2.22 11.54
CA ILE A 69 19.43 -2.99 12.35
C ILE A 69 18.87 -4.37 12.74
N ALA A 70 17.62 -4.43 13.18
CA ALA A 70 16.99 -5.67 13.61
C ALA A 70 16.85 -6.68 12.46
N ALA A 71 16.43 -6.23 11.28
CA ALA A 71 16.30 -7.07 10.08
C ALA A 71 17.65 -7.60 9.58
N ASP A 72 18.70 -6.79 9.66
CA ASP A 72 20.06 -7.20 9.29
C ASP A 72 20.60 -8.27 10.27
N ALA A 73 20.32 -8.13 11.57
CA ALA A 73 20.71 -9.12 12.57
C ALA A 73 20.04 -10.48 12.32
N GLU A 74 18.75 -10.51 11.96
CA GLU A 74 18.03 -11.76 11.70
C GLU A 74 18.45 -12.44 10.39
N THR A 75 18.74 -11.66 9.33
CA THR A 75 19.17 -12.22 8.04
C THR A 75 20.53 -12.92 8.10
N VAL A 76 21.38 -12.60 9.07
CA VAL A 76 22.62 -13.35 9.36
C VAL A 76 22.34 -14.77 9.86
N HIS A 77 21.18 -15.02 10.48
CA HIS A 77 20.80 -16.32 11.04
C HIS A 77 19.99 -17.21 10.08
N ALA A 78 19.36 -16.64 9.05
CA ALA A 78 18.48 -17.35 8.12
C ALA A 78 19.16 -17.64 6.76
N SER A 79 20.17 -18.50 6.75
CA SER A 79 20.82 -18.97 5.51
C SER A 79 19.98 -20.03 4.78
N GLY A 80 19.18 -19.63 3.80
CA GLY A 80 18.52 -20.59 2.88
C GLY A 80 17.54 -20.00 1.88
N GLY A 81 17.97 -19.81 0.62
CA GLY A 81 17.07 -19.64 -0.53
C GLY A 81 17.42 -18.48 -1.48
N ILE A 82 18.09 -18.82 -2.59
CA ILE A 82 18.67 -17.93 -3.61
C ILE A 82 17.62 -17.34 -4.59
N GLY A 83 16.34 -17.69 -4.44
CA GLY A 83 15.31 -17.45 -5.48
C GLY A 83 14.45 -16.19 -5.38
N THR A 84 14.69 -15.23 -4.47
CA THR A 84 13.86 -14.00 -4.32
C THR A 84 14.55 -12.89 -3.49
N LEU A 85 15.88 -12.77 -3.55
CA LEU A 85 16.67 -11.94 -2.62
C LEU A 85 16.34 -10.42 -2.64
N SER A 86 15.89 -9.85 -3.76
CA SER A 86 15.71 -8.39 -3.86
C SER A 86 14.53 -7.79 -3.08
N GLU A 87 13.53 -8.61 -2.77
CA GLU A 87 12.34 -8.22 -2.01
C GLU A 87 12.51 -8.46 -0.51
N LYS A 88 13.38 -9.40 -0.12
CA LYS A 88 13.52 -9.88 1.27
C LYS A 88 13.94 -8.81 2.26
N LYS A 89 14.97 -7.99 1.96
CA LYS A 89 15.46 -6.98 2.91
C LYS A 89 14.46 -5.85 3.14
N MET A 90 13.98 -5.22 2.07
CA MET A 90 12.94 -4.19 2.19
C MET A 90 11.72 -4.74 2.94
N HIS A 91 11.24 -5.94 2.58
CA HIS A 91 10.10 -6.58 3.22
C HIS A 91 10.33 -6.83 4.72
N SER A 92 11.46 -7.43 5.09
CA SER A 92 11.84 -7.70 6.49
C SER A 92 11.96 -6.42 7.31
N VAL A 93 12.65 -5.39 6.79
CA VAL A 93 12.79 -4.10 7.47
C VAL A 93 11.43 -3.46 7.72
N ILE A 94 10.52 -3.52 6.74
CA ILE A 94 9.16 -3.00 6.95
C ILE A 94 8.39 -3.84 7.98
N LYS A 95 8.54 -5.18 8.02
CA LYS A 95 7.93 -6.01 9.08
C LYS A 95 8.40 -5.57 10.47
N TYR A 96 9.70 -5.40 10.67
CA TYR A 96 10.26 -4.89 11.93
C TYR A 96 9.85 -3.46 12.25
N PHE A 97 9.72 -2.62 11.22
CA PHE A 97 9.25 -1.26 11.39
C PHE A 97 7.79 -1.21 11.82
N ILE A 98 6.97 -2.19 11.42
CA ILE A 98 5.58 -2.35 11.87
C ILE A 98 5.54 -3.01 13.25
N GLU A 99 6.34 -4.03 13.52
CA GLU A 99 6.31 -4.79 14.75
C GLU A 99 7.72 -5.28 15.10
N PRO A 100 8.34 -4.76 16.17
CA PRO A 100 9.69 -5.19 16.57
C PRO A 100 9.75 -6.64 17.06
N ASP A 101 8.64 -7.19 17.57
CA ASP A 101 8.56 -8.56 18.05
C ASP A 101 8.34 -9.54 16.88
N ALA A 102 9.41 -10.26 16.51
CA ALA A 102 9.40 -11.25 15.44
C ALA A 102 8.40 -12.40 15.64
N SER A 103 7.96 -12.68 16.87
CA SER A 103 6.96 -13.74 17.13
C SER A 103 5.58 -13.43 16.51
N LYS A 104 5.32 -12.16 16.21
CA LYS A 104 4.09 -11.68 15.55
C LYS A 104 4.22 -11.57 14.03
N HIS A 105 5.37 -11.93 13.49
CA HIS A 105 5.59 -11.99 12.05
C HIS A 105 5.09 -13.33 11.50
N GLU A 106 4.73 -13.37 10.22
CA GLU A 106 4.35 -14.62 9.53
C GLU A 106 3.27 -15.42 10.27
N SER A 107 2.32 -14.69 10.86
CA SER A 107 1.27 -15.26 11.70
C SER A 107 0.17 -15.91 10.87
N ARG A 108 -0.35 -17.06 11.34
CA ARG A 108 -1.50 -17.72 10.72
C ARG A 108 -2.79 -16.98 11.09
N VAL A 109 -3.52 -16.51 10.09
CA VAL A 109 -4.86 -15.90 10.23
C VAL A 109 -5.82 -16.61 9.28
N GLY A 110 -6.69 -17.45 9.85
CA GLY A 110 -7.55 -18.34 9.08
C GLY A 110 -6.74 -19.23 8.14
N ASN A 111 -7.02 -19.14 6.83
CA ASN A 111 -6.35 -19.95 5.81
C ASN A 111 -5.11 -19.30 5.20
N SER A 112 -4.67 -18.14 5.71
CA SER A 112 -3.54 -17.38 5.18
C SER A 112 -2.45 -17.20 6.23
N ILE A 113 -1.21 -17.07 5.77
CA ILE A 113 -0.08 -16.57 6.58
C ILE A 113 0.09 -15.10 6.22
N VAL A 114 0.01 -14.21 7.21
CA VAL A 114 0.10 -12.74 7.02
C VAL A 114 1.47 -12.25 7.48
N ASP A 115 1.96 -11.14 6.93
CA ASP A 115 3.32 -10.68 7.22
C ASP A 115 3.50 -10.25 8.68
N VAL A 116 2.51 -9.52 9.22
CA VAL A 116 2.46 -9.13 10.64
C VAL A 116 1.03 -9.19 11.16
N LYS A 117 0.84 -9.71 12.38
CA LYS A 117 -0.41 -9.62 13.14
C LYS A 117 -0.14 -9.01 14.52
N ASN A 118 -0.73 -7.85 14.80
CA ASN A 118 -0.62 -7.21 16.10
C ASN A 118 -1.92 -6.51 16.53
N GLU A 119 -1.83 -5.67 17.57
CA GLU A 119 -2.94 -4.91 18.16
C GLU A 119 -3.60 -3.91 17.18
N SER A 120 -2.86 -3.41 16.18
CA SER A 120 -3.38 -2.53 15.13
C SER A 120 -4.04 -3.30 13.97
N GLY A 121 -4.00 -4.63 13.97
CA GLY A 121 -4.66 -5.46 12.96
C GLY A 121 -3.72 -6.41 12.23
N VAL A 122 -3.97 -6.59 10.93
CA VAL A 122 -3.19 -7.43 10.02
C VAL A 122 -2.44 -6.53 9.04
N PHE A 123 -1.18 -6.83 8.75
CA PHE A 123 -0.40 -6.10 7.75
C PHE A 123 0.11 -7.03 6.65
N GLU A 124 0.06 -6.53 5.41
CA GLU A 124 0.60 -7.18 4.22
C GLU A 124 1.58 -6.22 3.55
N VAL A 125 2.87 -6.52 3.61
CA VAL A 125 3.92 -5.75 2.98
C VAL A 125 4.08 -6.21 1.53
N GLN A 126 3.92 -5.28 0.59
CA GLN A 126 4.07 -5.60 -0.82
C GLN A 126 4.92 -4.56 -1.54
N THR A 127 6.01 -5.00 -2.18
CA THR A 127 6.88 -4.11 -2.95
C THR A 127 6.43 -3.98 -4.41
N ALA A 128 5.62 -4.93 -4.91
CA ALA A 128 5.02 -4.94 -6.23
C ALA A 128 3.83 -5.95 -6.28
N SER A 129 3.26 -6.12 -7.47
CA SER A 129 2.36 -7.25 -7.79
C SER A 129 1.11 -7.37 -6.93
N PHE A 130 0.43 -6.25 -6.63
CA PHE A 130 -0.78 -6.23 -5.78
C PHE A 130 -1.93 -7.15 -6.25
N ASN A 131 -1.87 -7.64 -7.50
CA ASN A 131 -2.77 -8.70 -7.97
C ASN A 131 -2.80 -9.94 -7.07
N VAL A 132 -1.69 -10.30 -6.41
CA VAL A 132 -1.63 -11.46 -5.51
C VAL A 132 -2.52 -11.28 -4.28
N LEU A 133 -2.67 -10.03 -3.81
CA LEU A 133 -3.48 -9.69 -2.65
C LEU A 133 -4.98 -9.85 -2.90
N ARG A 134 -5.45 -9.77 -4.15
CA ARG A 134 -6.88 -9.87 -4.49
C ARG A 134 -7.54 -11.15 -3.98
N LYS A 135 -6.79 -12.25 -3.92
CA LYS A 135 -7.29 -13.55 -3.42
C LYS A 135 -7.22 -13.64 -1.89
N LYS A 136 -6.26 -12.95 -1.28
CA LYS A 136 -5.93 -13.05 0.15
C LYS A 136 -6.77 -12.10 1.01
N LEU A 137 -6.91 -10.85 0.57
CA LEU A 137 -7.57 -9.79 1.34
C LEU A 137 -9.04 -10.07 1.69
N PRO A 138 -9.89 -10.62 0.80
CA PRO A 138 -11.32 -10.76 1.10
C PRO A 138 -11.62 -11.55 2.38
N SER A 139 -10.89 -12.63 2.68
CA SER A 139 -11.11 -13.42 3.89
C SER A 139 -10.58 -12.74 5.16
N LEU A 140 -9.48 -12.00 5.04
CA LEU A 140 -8.87 -11.28 6.16
C LEU A 140 -9.74 -10.09 6.60
N LEU A 141 -10.34 -9.39 5.64
CA LEU A 141 -11.13 -8.18 5.84
C LEU A 141 -12.47 -8.41 6.58
N ILE A 142 -12.92 -9.67 6.69
CA ILE A 142 -14.17 -10.06 7.37
C ILE A 142 -14.10 -9.72 8.87
N SER A 143 -12.95 -9.95 9.51
CA SER A 143 -12.81 -9.88 10.97
C SER A 143 -11.59 -9.09 11.45
N ASN A 144 -10.91 -8.40 10.55
CA ASN A 144 -9.71 -7.63 10.85
C ASN A 144 -9.69 -6.30 10.11
N CYS A 145 -9.13 -5.30 10.79
CA CYS A 145 -8.50 -4.16 10.16
C CYS A 145 -7.24 -4.67 9.42
N VAL A 146 -7.18 -4.52 8.09
CA VAL A 146 -6.07 -4.99 7.26
C VAL A 146 -5.38 -3.79 6.62
N THR A 147 -4.05 -3.75 6.69
CA THR A 147 -3.24 -2.65 6.14
C THR A 147 -2.27 -3.19 5.11
N VAL A 148 -2.41 -2.75 3.86
CA VAL A 148 -1.40 -3.02 2.82
C VAL A 148 -0.31 -1.96 2.92
N VAL A 149 0.91 -2.40 3.19
CA VAL A 149 2.07 -1.51 3.33
C VAL A 149 2.91 -1.55 2.06
N HIS A 150 3.13 -0.39 1.46
CA HIS A 150 3.86 -0.24 0.21
C HIS A 150 5.05 0.70 0.36
N PRO A 151 6.29 0.15 0.45
CA PRO A 151 7.48 0.97 0.40
C PRO A 151 7.79 1.40 -1.04
N ILE A 152 8.05 2.69 -1.21
CA ILE A 152 8.33 3.38 -2.47
C ILE A 152 9.74 3.95 -2.39
N PRO A 153 10.67 3.53 -3.26
CA PRO A 153 12.00 4.11 -3.31
C PRO A 153 11.96 5.62 -3.61
N PHE A 154 12.37 6.45 -2.65
CA PHE A 154 12.36 7.91 -2.77
C PHE A 154 13.64 8.44 -3.42
N GLU A 155 14.73 8.54 -2.68
CA GLU A 155 16.04 8.70 -3.28
C GLU A 155 16.71 7.34 -3.42
N LYS A 156 17.09 7.01 -4.65
CA LYS A 156 17.72 5.73 -4.94
C LYS A 156 19.16 5.92 -5.37
N HIS A 157 20.10 5.21 -4.77
CA HIS A 157 21.43 5.05 -5.34
C HIS A 157 21.56 3.69 -6.00
N ILE A 158 22.38 3.62 -7.03
CA ILE A 158 22.62 2.41 -7.81
C ILE A 158 24.08 2.01 -7.61
N VAL A 159 24.29 0.77 -7.21
CA VAL A 159 25.60 0.14 -7.09
C VAL A 159 25.63 -1.02 -8.07
N LYS A 160 26.64 -1.08 -8.93
CA LYS A 160 26.81 -2.21 -9.85
C LYS A 160 27.74 -3.23 -9.22
N LEU A 161 27.40 -4.50 -9.35
CA LEU A 161 28.20 -5.64 -8.94
C LEU A 161 28.59 -6.40 -10.20
N ASN A 162 29.88 -6.52 -10.48
CA ASN A 162 30.34 -7.35 -11.59
C ASN A 162 30.07 -8.83 -11.23
N ALA A 163 29.21 -9.49 -12.00
CA ALA A 163 28.79 -10.86 -11.71
C ALA A 163 29.94 -11.90 -11.79
N VAL A 164 31.05 -11.57 -12.47
CA VAL A 164 32.21 -12.46 -12.67
C VAL A 164 33.32 -12.16 -11.68
N THR A 165 33.68 -10.88 -11.51
CA THR A 165 34.83 -10.49 -10.67
C THR A 165 34.45 -10.19 -9.23
N GLY A 166 33.16 -9.99 -8.93
CA GLY A 166 32.68 -9.54 -7.62
C GLY A 166 32.99 -8.07 -7.33
N GLU A 167 33.61 -7.34 -8.26
CA GLU A 167 33.96 -5.94 -8.07
C GLU A 167 32.71 -5.07 -7.86
N ILE A 168 32.78 -4.24 -6.82
CA ILE A 168 31.73 -3.29 -6.45
C ILE A 168 32.02 -1.95 -7.13
N GLY A 169 31.14 -1.55 -8.04
CA GLY A 169 31.21 -0.26 -8.72
C GLY A 169 30.87 0.91 -7.79
N LYS A 170 31.17 2.13 -8.25
CA LYS A 170 30.86 3.35 -7.50
C LYS A 170 29.35 3.50 -7.26
N ARG A 171 28.99 3.87 -6.03
CA ARG A 171 27.64 4.27 -5.65
C ARG A 171 27.29 5.60 -6.32
N ARG A 172 26.21 5.63 -7.11
CA ARG A 172 25.72 6.85 -7.79
C ARG A 172 24.25 7.09 -7.54
N LYS A 173 23.84 8.35 -7.41
CA LYS A 173 22.42 8.72 -7.30
C LYS A 173 21.68 8.45 -8.61
N SER A 174 20.45 7.94 -8.51
CA SER A 174 19.51 7.81 -9.63
C SER A 174 18.89 9.16 -9.93
N PRO A 175 18.68 9.55 -11.21
CA PRO A 175 18.02 10.81 -11.54
C PRO A 175 16.52 10.79 -11.21
N LYS A 176 15.91 9.59 -11.08
CA LYS A 176 14.50 9.48 -10.69
C LYS A 176 14.38 9.64 -9.17
N ARG A 177 13.55 10.58 -8.75
CA ARG A 177 13.02 10.70 -7.39
C ARG A 177 11.64 10.07 -7.33
N GLY A 178 11.39 9.26 -6.30
CA GLY A 178 10.11 8.63 -6.07
C GLY A 178 9.07 9.60 -5.52
N SER A 179 7.80 9.23 -5.63
CA SER A 179 6.69 9.95 -4.99
C SER A 179 5.58 8.98 -4.62
N PHE A 180 4.65 9.39 -3.76
CA PHE A 180 3.47 8.59 -3.44
C PHE A 180 2.67 8.20 -4.69
N PHE A 181 2.76 8.99 -5.77
CA PHE A 181 2.09 8.66 -7.03
C PHE A 181 2.62 7.41 -7.72
N ASP A 182 3.85 6.97 -7.41
CA ASP A 182 4.40 5.72 -7.93
C ASP A 182 3.59 4.50 -7.46
N ALA A 183 2.85 4.62 -6.36
CA ALA A 183 1.97 3.56 -5.84
C ALA A 183 0.73 3.31 -6.72
N PHE A 184 0.26 4.30 -7.49
CA PHE A 184 -1.03 4.20 -8.19
C PHE A 184 -1.07 3.08 -9.25
N PHE A 185 0.08 2.69 -9.79
CA PHE A 185 0.14 1.52 -10.67
C PHE A 185 -0.24 0.22 -9.93
N GLU A 186 0.20 0.07 -8.69
CA GLU A 186 -0.14 -1.06 -7.84
C GLU A 186 -1.53 -0.92 -7.24
N LEU A 187 -1.91 0.28 -6.76
CA LEU A 187 -3.25 0.53 -6.20
C LEU A 187 -4.37 0.32 -7.22
N TYR A 188 -4.13 0.65 -8.49
CA TYR A 188 -5.07 0.34 -9.57
C TYR A 188 -5.39 -1.15 -9.67
N LYS A 189 -4.44 -2.01 -9.29
CA LYS A 189 -4.65 -3.47 -9.26
C LYS A 189 -5.51 -3.91 -8.08
N LEU A 190 -5.82 -3.06 -7.10
CA LEU A 190 -6.77 -3.38 -6.03
C LEU A 190 -8.17 -2.81 -6.28
N ALA A 191 -8.45 -2.31 -7.49
CA ALA A 191 -9.70 -1.61 -7.80
C ALA A 191 -10.97 -2.32 -7.28
N GLU A 192 -11.07 -3.64 -7.31
CA GLU A 192 -12.26 -4.38 -6.86
C GLU A 192 -12.50 -4.34 -5.33
N ILE A 193 -11.48 -4.03 -4.54
CA ILE A 193 -11.50 -4.10 -3.06
C ILE A 193 -10.99 -2.85 -2.37
N ILE A 194 -10.46 -1.88 -3.11
CA ILE A 194 -9.84 -0.65 -2.58
C ILE A 194 -10.80 0.25 -1.79
N GLU A 195 -12.11 0.08 -1.98
CA GLU A 195 -13.19 0.81 -1.29
C GLU A 195 -13.62 0.12 0.03
N HIS A 196 -13.02 -1.03 0.39
CA HIS A 196 -13.44 -1.78 1.57
C HIS A 196 -13.08 -1.04 2.87
N ASN A 197 -14.05 -0.80 3.75
CA ASN A 197 -13.85 0.01 4.98
C ASN A 197 -12.79 -0.54 5.95
N ASN A 198 -12.54 -1.84 5.92
CA ASN A 198 -11.53 -2.48 6.76
C ASN A 198 -10.15 -2.57 6.09
N LEU A 199 -10.00 -2.06 4.86
CA LEU A 199 -8.74 -2.00 4.13
C LEU A 199 -8.12 -0.62 4.30
N ASN A 200 -6.88 -0.59 4.77
CA ASN A 200 -6.06 0.61 4.87
C ASN A 200 -4.85 0.47 3.96
N ILE A 201 -4.30 1.59 3.51
CA ILE A 201 -3.08 1.65 2.72
C ILE A 201 -2.05 2.48 3.48
N LEU A 202 -0.87 1.93 3.74
CA LEU A 202 0.27 2.67 4.27
C LEU A 202 1.34 2.78 3.18
N LEU A 203 1.57 3.99 2.69
CA LEU A 203 2.64 4.26 1.73
C LEU A 203 3.85 4.83 2.47
N LEU A 204 5.05 4.30 2.20
CA LEU A 204 6.29 4.74 2.83
C LEU A 204 7.28 5.20 1.76
N LEU A 205 7.79 6.43 1.86
CA LEU A 205 8.92 6.90 1.05
C LEU A 205 10.22 6.49 1.74
N VAL A 206 11.03 5.69 1.05
CA VAL A 206 12.23 5.09 1.63
C VAL A 206 13.44 5.34 0.73
N ASP A 207 14.49 5.94 1.26
CA ASP A 207 15.78 6.01 0.59
C ASP A 207 16.37 4.62 0.46
N THR A 208 16.90 4.27 -0.71
CA THR A 208 17.26 2.88 -1.03
C THR A 208 18.57 2.79 -1.82
N ASP A 209 19.41 1.82 -1.47
CA ASP A 209 20.51 1.38 -2.32
C ASP A 209 20.07 0.17 -3.16
N GLU A 210 20.07 0.32 -4.48
CA GLU A 210 19.74 -0.75 -5.43
C GLU A 210 21.02 -1.33 -6.03
N TYR A 211 21.35 -2.52 -5.58
CA TYR A 211 22.45 -3.32 -6.12
C TYR A 211 21.98 -4.01 -7.39
N ARG A 212 22.81 -3.91 -8.44
CA ARG A 212 22.52 -4.52 -9.74
C ARG A 212 23.66 -5.40 -10.19
N LEU A 213 23.37 -6.63 -10.55
CA LEU A 213 24.34 -7.52 -11.18
C LEU A 213 24.57 -7.06 -12.61
N GLU A 214 25.83 -6.80 -12.95
CA GLU A 214 26.29 -6.47 -14.29
C GLU A 214 26.84 -7.73 -14.94
N ASN A 215 26.11 -8.24 -15.94
CA ASN A 215 26.48 -9.45 -16.66
C ASN A 215 27.57 -9.16 -17.71
N ALA A 216 28.38 -10.16 -18.04
CA ALA A 216 29.41 -10.00 -19.06
C ALA A 216 28.80 -9.56 -20.43
N PRO A 217 29.47 -8.68 -21.20
CA PRO A 217 28.99 -8.26 -22.50
C PRO A 217 28.84 -9.46 -23.46
N ILE A 218 27.64 -9.67 -23.99
CA ILE A 218 27.41 -10.73 -24.99
C ILE A 218 27.88 -10.21 -26.36
N LYS A 219 28.81 -10.93 -27.01
CA LYS A 219 29.12 -10.74 -28.44
C LYS A 219 28.08 -11.50 -29.26
N LYS A 220 27.27 -10.80 -30.07
CA LYS A 220 26.38 -11.42 -31.05
C LYS A 220 26.58 -10.74 -32.40
N ARG A 221 26.93 -11.52 -33.44
CA ARG A 221 27.21 -11.05 -34.82
C ARG A 221 28.20 -9.88 -34.88
N GLY A 222 29.40 -10.05 -34.32
CA GLY A 222 30.51 -9.08 -34.45
C GLY A 222 30.35 -7.74 -33.71
N ARG A 223 29.16 -7.41 -33.17
CA ARG A 223 28.94 -6.22 -32.33
C ARG A 223 28.92 -6.60 -30.84
N ARG A 224 29.71 -5.86 -30.03
CA ARG A 224 29.60 -5.87 -28.56
C ARG A 224 28.29 -5.17 -28.17
N ARG A 225 27.35 -5.89 -27.55
CA ARG A 225 26.21 -5.26 -26.88
C ARG A 225 26.66 -4.70 -25.54
N ARG A 226 26.06 -3.59 -25.10
CA ARG A 226 26.21 -3.10 -23.72
C ARG A 226 25.83 -4.22 -22.75
N SER A 227 26.57 -4.30 -21.64
CA SER A 227 26.24 -5.19 -20.53
C SER A 227 24.79 -4.97 -20.09
N THR A 228 24.08 -6.06 -19.80
CA THR A 228 22.76 -6.03 -19.18
C THR A 228 22.93 -5.98 -17.66
N THR A 229 22.23 -5.07 -17.02
CA THR A 229 22.17 -5.00 -15.55
C THR A 229 20.81 -5.47 -15.07
N GLU A 230 20.78 -6.42 -14.15
CA GLU A 230 19.54 -6.87 -13.49
C GLU A 230 19.54 -6.45 -12.01
N ARG A 231 18.35 -6.28 -11.43
CA ARG A 231 18.24 -5.92 -10.02
C ARG A 231 18.61 -7.15 -9.18
N PHE A 232 19.55 -6.96 -8.27
CA PHE A 232 19.99 -8.00 -7.34
C PHE A 232 19.37 -7.81 -5.96
N GLU A 233 19.54 -6.61 -5.37
CA GLU A 233 19.06 -6.33 -4.02
C GLU A 233 18.66 -4.87 -3.85
N ARG A 234 17.75 -4.61 -2.90
CA ARG A 234 17.41 -3.27 -2.42
C ARG A 234 17.60 -3.20 -0.93
N ILE A 235 18.48 -2.32 -0.49
CA ILE A 235 18.75 -2.07 0.92
C ILE A 235 18.06 -0.75 1.30
N PRO A 236 17.04 -0.77 2.18
CA PRO A 236 16.46 0.45 2.72
C PRO A 236 17.48 1.17 3.63
N ILE A 237 17.50 2.49 3.56
CA ILE A 237 18.49 3.33 4.26
C ILE A 237 17.80 4.21 5.29
N ALA A 238 16.77 4.93 4.86
CA ALA A 238 16.10 5.91 5.70
C ALA A 238 14.65 6.09 5.28
N LEU A 239 13.78 6.31 6.25
CA LEU A 239 12.41 6.75 6.02
C LEU A 239 12.41 8.24 5.70
N ARG A 240 11.58 8.65 4.74
CA ARG A 240 11.47 10.04 4.25
C ARG A 240 10.07 10.61 4.32
N GLY A 241 9.09 9.76 4.55
CA GLY A 241 7.71 10.17 4.70
C GLY A 241 6.77 8.98 4.66
N SER A 242 5.58 9.19 5.18
CA SER A 242 4.51 8.21 5.19
C SER A 242 3.17 8.87 4.93
N ILE A 243 2.26 8.12 4.31
CA ILE A 243 0.84 8.45 4.26
C ILE A 243 0.07 7.19 4.65
N LEU A 244 -0.75 7.30 5.69
CA LEU A 244 -1.73 6.31 6.08
C LEU A 244 -3.09 6.72 5.53
N ILE A 245 -3.75 5.82 4.80
CA ILE A 245 -5.08 6.01 4.23
C ILE A 245 -6.02 5.02 4.93
N CYS A 246 -6.88 5.51 5.81
CA CYS A 246 -7.83 4.73 6.61
C CYS A 246 -9.29 4.92 6.18
N GLY A 247 -9.56 5.87 5.29
CA GLY A 247 -10.90 6.17 4.81
C GLY A 247 -10.90 6.97 3.51
N GLN A 248 -12.10 7.25 3.01
CA GLN A 248 -12.31 7.98 1.76
C GLN A 248 -11.66 9.37 1.77
N GLN A 249 -11.72 10.07 2.91
CA GLN A 249 -11.23 11.45 3.06
C GLN A 249 -9.71 11.52 2.94
N ASP A 250 -9.00 10.50 3.43
CA ASP A 250 -7.54 10.44 3.46
C ASP A 250 -6.91 10.39 2.07
N TRP A 251 -7.65 9.90 1.06
CA TRP A 251 -7.20 9.89 -0.33
C TRP A 251 -6.93 11.29 -0.88
N GLN A 252 -7.56 12.33 -0.32
CA GLN A 252 -7.30 13.72 -0.71
C GLN A 252 -5.90 14.18 -0.32
N MET A 253 -5.26 13.55 0.68
CA MET A 253 -3.86 13.86 1.07
C MET A 253 -2.85 13.60 -0.05
N LEU A 254 -3.21 12.80 -1.06
CA LEU A 254 -2.36 12.53 -2.22
C LEU A 254 -2.45 13.63 -3.29
N LEU A 255 -3.45 14.51 -3.22
CA LEU A 255 -3.60 15.62 -4.17
C LEU A 255 -2.72 16.80 -3.73
N PRO A 256 -1.99 17.46 -4.65
CA PRO A 256 -1.30 18.70 -4.35
C PRO A 256 -2.26 19.77 -3.85
N THR A 257 -1.90 20.49 -2.79
CA THR A 257 -2.73 21.56 -2.19
C THR A 257 -2.83 22.81 -3.08
N SER A 258 -1.88 22.99 -3.99
CA SER A 258 -1.83 24.05 -4.99
C SER A 258 -2.76 23.82 -6.19
N LEU A 259 -3.38 22.64 -6.28
CA LEU A 259 -4.26 22.29 -7.38
C LEU A 259 -5.56 23.10 -7.31
N GLN A 260 -6.00 23.61 -8.47
CA GLN A 260 -7.24 24.36 -8.58
C GLN A 260 -8.46 23.50 -8.22
N THR A 261 -9.58 24.14 -7.90
CA THR A 261 -10.87 23.48 -7.60
C THR A 261 -11.28 22.49 -8.70
N GLU A 262 -10.99 22.83 -9.95
CA GLU A 262 -11.17 21.98 -11.11
C GLU A 262 -9.87 21.86 -11.89
N PHE A 263 -9.51 20.63 -12.26
CA PHE A 263 -8.24 20.34 -12.90
C PHE A 263 -8.34 19.16 -13.85
N THR A 264 -7.42 19.11 -14.80
CA THR A 264 -7.26 18.03 -15.78
C THR A 264 -6.11 17.12 -15.37
N SER A 265 -6.03 15.95 -16.01
CA SER A 265 -4.86 15.06 -15.88
C SER A 265 -3.52 15.73 -16.24
N ALA A 266 -3.52 16.80 -17.04
CA ALA A 266 -2.31 17.52 -17.43
C ALA A 266 -1.86 18.49 -16.32
N GLU A 267 -2.80 19.20 -15.70
CA GLU A 267 -2.52 20.09 -14.57
C GLU A 267 -2.06 19.29 -13.33
N LEU A 268 -2.72 18.17 -13.02
CA LEU A 268 -2.25 17.27 -11.96
C LEU A 268 -0.83 16.75 -12.23
N ALA A 269 -0.53 16.39 -13.48
CA ALA A 269 0.79 15.90 -13.87
C ALA A 269 1.88 16.97 -13.70
N ALA A 270 1.58 18.22 -14.08
CA ALA A 270 2.49 19.34 -13.92
C ALA A 270 2.73 19.66 -12.43
N GLU A 271 1.66 19.77 -11.65
CA GLU A 271 1.72 20.16 -10.24
C GLU A 271 2.41 19.10 -9.38
N ALA A 272 2.09 17.83 -9.60
CA ALA A 272 2.72 16.72 -8.89
C ALA A 272 4.10 16.33 -9.48
N GLN A 273 4.54 16.97 -10.57
CA GLN A 273 5.76 16.63 -11.31
C GLN A 273 5.87 15.14 -11.70
N ILE A 274 4.77 14.58 -12.19
CA ILE A 274 4.66 13.16 -12.59
C ILE A 274 4.35 13.00 -14.08
N PRO A 275 4.65 11.84 -14.68
CA PRO A 275 4.18 11.55 -16.03
C PRO A 275 2.65 11.61 -16.12
N ARG A 276 2.12 12.17 -17.21
CA ARG A 276 0.66 12.25 -17.46
C ARG A 276 -0.04 10.89 -17.36
N LYS A 277 0.63 9.81 -17.79
CA LYS A 277 0.11 8.45 -17.65
C LYS A 277 -0.13 8.06 -16.19
N THR A 278 0.79 8.44 -15.30
CA THR A 278 0.65 8.23 -13.85
C THR A 278 -0.50 9.06 -13.30
N ALA A 279 -0.61 10.34 -13.68
CA ALA A 279 -1.74 11.18 -13.29
C ALA A 279 -3.09 10.60 -13.74
N GLN A 280 -3.18 10.05 -14.95
CA GLN A 280 -4.38 9.37 -15.44
C GLN A 280 -4.73 8.11 -14.65
N THR A 281 -3.73 7.28 -14.31
CA THR A 281 -3.95 6.11 -13.45
C THR A 281 -4.37 6.54 -12.05
N ALA A 282 -3.76 7.58 -11.50
CA ALA A 282 -4.12 8.15 -10.21
C ALA A 282 -5.57 8.61 -10.17
N LEU A 283 -5.99 9.41 -11.17
CA LEU A 283 -7.37 9.87 -11.31
C LEU A 283 -8.37 8.71 -11.41
N ARG A 284 -8.03 7.59 -12.06
CA ARG A 284 -8.92 6.41 -12.08
C ARG A 284 -9.13 5.82 -10.70
N VAL A 285 -8.06 5.70 -9.91
CA VAL A 285 -8.15 5.19 -8.54
C VAL A 285 -8.86 6.17 -7.63
N LEU A 286 -8.47 7.45 -7.67
CA LEU A 286 -9.07 8.52 -6.87
C LEU A 286 -10.55 8.71 -7.18
N SER A 287 -10.97 8.62 -8.45
CA SER A 287 -12.40 8.63 -8.79
C SER A 287 -13.13 7.39 -8.32
N ARG A 288 -12.48 6.23 -8.35
CA ARG A 288 -13.07 4.99 -7.87
C ARG A 288 -13.34 5.05 -6.37
N VAL A 289 -12.41 5.55 -5.57
CA VAL A 289 -12.60 5.73 -4.13
C VAL A 289 -13.41 6.97 -3.76
N GLY A 290 -13.94 7.72 -4.74
CA GLY A 290 -14.75 8.90 -4.52
C GLY A 290 -13.98 10.10 -3.95
N ALA A 291 -12.67 10.17 -4.12
CA ALA A 291 -11.85 11.31 -3.71
C ALA A 291 -11.89 12.48 -4.73
N VAL A 292 -12.18 12.17 -5.99
CA VAL A 292 -12.36 13.17 -7.06
C VAL A 292 -13.47 12.75 -8.02
N HIS A 293 -14.22 13.70 -8.55
CA HIS A 293 -15.37 13.46 -9.43
C HIS A 293 -15.13 14.09 -10.80
N LEU A 294 -15.71 13.50 -11.85
CA LEU A 294 -15.73 14.12 -13.17
C LEU A 294 -16.72 15.30 -13.14
N THR A 295 -16.24 16.51 -13.38
CA THR A 295 -17.07 17.73 -13.36
C THR A 295 -17.40 18.25 -14.75
N GLY A 296 -16.71 17.78 -15.79
CA GLY A 296 -16.98 18.16 -17.16
C GLY A 296 -15.82 17.86 -18.10
N LYS A 297 -15.67 18.70 -19.13
CA LYS A 297 -14.58 18.63 -20.10
C LYS A 297 -14.03 20.02 -20.42
N ARG A 298 -12.70 20.10 -20.56
CA ARG A 298 -12.00 21.27 -21.13
C ARG A 298 -11.37 20.83 -22.46
N GLY A 299 -12.06 21.14 -23.55
CA GLY A 299 -11.75 20.58 -24.87
C GLY A 299 -11.89 19.04 -24.87
N ARG A 300 -10.81 18.33 -25.21
CA ARG A 300 -10.77 16.85 -25.22
C ARG A 300 -10.43 16.23 -23.86
N MET A 301 -10.13 17.04 -22.85
CA MET A 301 -9.67 16.58 -21.54
C MET A 301 -10.82 16.51 -20.55
N ASN A 302 -10.88 15.42 -19.79
CA ASN A 302 -11.75 15.31 -18.62
C ASN A 302 -11.32 16.31 -17.54
N LEU A 303 -12.30 16.98 -16.95
CA LEU A 303 -12.14 17.89 -15.84
C LEU A 303 -12.59 17.18 -14.56
N TYR A 304 -11.78 17.28 -13.51
CA TYR A 304 -11.98 16.64 -12.22
C TYR A 304 -12.05 17.70 -11.12
N GLY A 305 -12.81 17.42 -10.06
CA GLY A 305 -12.92 18.26 -8.87
C GLY A 305 -13.04 17.43 -7.60
N SER A 306 -12.63 17.99 -6.46
CA SER A 306 -12.67 17.34 -5.14
C SER A 306 -14.02 17.45 -4.43
N LYS A 307 -14.90 18.34 -4.89
CA LYS A 307 -16.29 18.44 -4.43
C LYS A 307 -17.22 17.89 -5.51
N PRO A 308 -18.27 17.13 -5.15
CA PRO A 308 -19.31 16.77 -6.10
C PRO A 308 -19.96 18.06 -6.64
N VAL A 309 -20.18 18.12 -7.95
CA VAL A 309 -21.02 19.16 -8.54
C VAL A 309 -22.42 18.93 -7.97
N GLN A 310 -22.95 19.89 -7.20
CA GLN A 310 -24.39 19.93 -6.94
C GLN A 310 -25.06 20.10 -8.30
N MET A 311 -25.64 19.02 -8.82
CA MET A 311 -26.54 19.15 -9.96
C MET A 311 -27.76 19.89 -9.43
N SER A 312 -27.88 21.16 -9.79
CA SER A 312 -29.16 21.86 -9.72
C SER A 312 -30.14 21.08 -10.59
N GLU A 313 -31.19 20.54 -9.97
CA GLU A 313 -32.37 19.99 -10.64
C GLU A 313 -33.03 21.04 -11.55
#